data_AF-A0A9X3C7I1-F1
#
_entry.id   AF-A0A9X3C7I1-F1
#
_cell.length_a   1.000
_cell.length_b   1.000
_cell.length_c   1.000
_cell.angle_alpha   90.00
_cell.angle_beta   90.00
_cell.angle_gamma   90.00
#
_symmetry.space_group_name_H-M   'P 1'
#
loop_
_entity.id
_entity.type
_entity.pdbx_description
1 polymer ?
#
loop_
_entity_poly.entity_id
_entity_poly.type
_entity_poly.pdbx_seq_one_letter_code
_entity_poly.pdbx_strand_id
1 'polypeptide(L)'
;NAPLKGSLTGSGAISITNGTDILYADAVVRVNGGTKGQVLTSNGTDDSTWTTLSAAALKIAHVSGGGTLDFANDFTLINAVGFTGIVNFILPTPTDPVLIGKVYNIKRTDADSNAIVKIVAASGIIDVNDTEMTLGEASTVQLMLESVAPVRWLLVYKF
;
A
#
# COMPACT_ATOMS: atom_id res chain seq x y z
N ASN A 1 -16.64 40.66 -13.72
CA ASN A 1 -15.18 40.71 -13.51
C ASN A 1 -14.71 39.41 -12.92
N ALA A 2 -14.03 38.56 -13.69
CA ALA A 2 -13.39 37.36 -13.14
C ALA A 2 -12.18 37.78 -12.30
N PRO A 3 -11.90 37.12 -11.16
CA PRO A 3 -10.73 37.45 -10.35
C PRO A 3 -9.44 37.21 -11.16
N LEU A 4 -8.55 38.22 -11.15
CA LEU A 4 -7.21 38.12 -11.73
C LEU A 4 -6.41 37.10 -10.92
N LYS A 5 -5.82 36.12 -11.61
CA LYS A 5 -4.86 35.19 -11.00
C LYS A 5 -3.55 35.95 -10.78
N GLY A 6 -3.25 36.34 -9.55
CA GLY A 6 -1.95 36.89 -9.17
C GLY A 6 -0.94 35.75 -8.94
N SER A 7 0.33 35.98 -9.30
CA SER A 7 1.45 35.12 -8.92
C SER A 7 2.35 35.86 -7.94
N LEU A 8 2.69 35.22 -6.82
CA LEU A 8 3.73 35.71 -5.91
C LEU A 8 5.04 35.00 -6.25
N THR A 9 6.07 35.73 -6.67
CA THR A 9 7.41 35.20 -6.95
C THR A 9 8.42 35.94 -6.10
N GLY A 10 9.11 35.23 -5.20
CA GLY A 10 10.17 35.79 -4.37
C GLY A 10 10.89 34.70 -3.57
N SER A 11 12.10 35.00 -3.11
CA SER A 11 12.88 34.13 -2.21
C SER A 11 12.59 34.51 -0.76
N GLY A 12 11.81 33.69 -0.05
CA GLY A 12 11.45 33.92 1.35
C GLY A 12 10.27 33.06 1.81
N ALA A 13 9.99 33.06 3.11
CA ALA A 13 8.81 32.39 3.65
C ALA A 13 7.54 33.20 3.33
N ILE A 14 6.47 32.51 2.91
CA ILE A 14 5.14 33.11 2.88
C ILE A 14 4.63 33.12 4.32
N SER A 15 4.51 34.32 4.91
CA SER A 15 3.97 34.51 6.26
C SER A 15 2.70 35.36 6.19
N ILE A 16 1.63 34.90 6.85
CA ILE A 16 0.43 35.70 7.13
C ILE A 16 0.52 36.07 8.61
N THR A 17 0.74 37.34 8.92
CA THR A 17 0.86 37.84 10.30
C THR A 17 -0.32 38.74 10.62
N ASN A 18 -0.92 38.62 11.82
CA ASN A 18 -2.04 39.44 12.30
C ASN A 18 -3.31 39.39 11.44
N GLY A 19 -3.65 38.23 10.86
CA GLY A 19 -4.89 38.05 10.09
C GLY A 19 -6.13 38.11 10.99
N THR A 20 -6.68 39.31 11.21
CA THR A 20 -8.00 39.51 11.83
C THR A 20 -9.15 39.49 10.82
N ASP A 21 -8.81 39.44 9.52
CA ASP A 21 -9.76 39.51 8.42
C ASP A 21 -10.11 38.10 7.89
N ILE A 22 -11.42 37.82 7.76
CA ILE A 22 -11.98 36.49 7.46
C ILE A 22 -11.57 35.97 6.07
N LEU A 23 -11.08 36.86 5.20
CA LEU A 23 -10.64 36.54 3.84
C LEU A 23 -9.48 35.54 3.76
N TYR A 24 -8.71 35.34 4.83
CA TYR A 24 -7.56 34.42 4.85
C TYR A 24 -7.83 33.09 5.55
N ALA A 25 -9.04 32.88 6.09
CA ALA A 25 -9.43 31.62 6.72
C ALA A 25 -9.45 30.44 5.73
N ASP A 26 -9.60 30.72 4.43
CA ASP A 26 -9.66 29.74 3.33
C ASP A 26 -8.41 29.78 2.42
N ALA A 27 -7.24 30.15 2.96
CA ALA A 27 -6.00 30.14 2.19
C ALA A 27 -5.62 28.69 1.78
N VAL A 28 -5.67 28.39 0.48
CA VAL A 28 -5.26 27.09 -0.06
C VAL A 28 -3.86 27.20 -0.69
N VAL A 29 -2.90 26.47 -0.15
CA VAL A 29 -1.61 26.24 -0.82
C VAL A 29 -1.81 25.10 -1.82
N ARG A 30 -1.76 25.42 -3.12
CA ARG A 30 -1.79 24.42 -4.19
C ARG A 30 -0.38 24.20 -4.72
N VAL A 31 0.15 23.00 -4.49
CA VAL A 31 1.43 22.56 -5.07
C VAL A 31 1.12 21.83 -6.37
N ASN A 32 1.46 22.43 -7.50
CA ASN A 32 1.28 21.83 -8.83
C ASN A 32 2.61 21.24 -9.31
N GLY A 33 2.69 19.92 -9.49
CA GLY A 33 3.90 19.23 -9.94
C GLY A 33 3.89 17.74 -9.57
N GLY A 34 4.97 17.04 -9.90
CA GLY A 34 5.15 15.61 -9.63
C GLY A 34 4.36 14.67 -10.54
N THR A 35 4.82 13.43 -10.65
CA THR A 35 4.10 12.31 -11.27
C THR A 35 3.65 11.31 -10.20
N LYS A 36 2.74 10.39 -10.54
CA LYS A 36 2.26 9.36 -9.61
C LYS A 36 3.44 8.61 -8.95
N GLY A 37 3.44 8.57 -7.62
CA GLY A 37 4.48 7.91 -6.81
C GLY A 37 5.67 8.79 -6.42
N GLN A 38 5.70 10.06 -6.83
CA GLN A 38 6.71 11.01 -6.38
C GLN A 38 6.30 11.72 -5.10
N VAL A 39 7.30 12.06 -4.29
CA VAL A 39 7.15 12.95 -3.12
C VAL A 39 8.01 14.19 -3.33
N LEU A 40 7.49 15.35 -2.94
CA LEU A 40 8.29 16.57 -2.88
C LEU A 40 9.16 16.48 -1.63
N THR A 41 10.46 16.40 -1.82
CA THR A 41 11.43 16.26 -0.72
C THR A 41 12.51 17.33 -0.83
N SER A 42 13.14 17.65 0.31
CA SER A 42 14.37 18.43 0.31
C SER A 42 15.48 17.64 -0.43
N ASN A 43 16.30 18.36 -1.19
CA ASN A 43 17.55 17.83 -1.75
C ASN A 43 18.76 18.02 -0.80
N GLY A 44 18.54 18.54 0.41
CA GLY A 44 19.58 18.81 1.40
C GLY A 44 20.33 20.14 1.20
N THR A 45 20.01 20.93 0.18
CA THR A 45 20.67 22.20 -0.15
C THR A 45 19.65 23.29 -0.47
N ASP A 46 18.73 23.55 0.47
CA ASP A 46 17.71 24.61 0.42
C ASP A 46 16.72 24.56 -0.77
N ASP A 47 16.74 23.50 -1.56
CA ASP A 47 15.87 23.32 -2.72
C ASP A 47 15.04 22.03 -2.59
N SER A 48 13.90 22.04 -3.27
CA SER A 48 12.92 20.96 -3.24
C SER A 48 12.86 20.28 -4.60
N THR A 49 12.89 18.96 -4.62
CA THR A 49 12.81 18.20 -5.86
C THR A 49 11.77 17.09 -5.74
N TRP A 50 11.09 16.83 -6.85
CA TRP A 50 10.20 15.69 -6.98
C TRP A 50 11.04 14.43 -7.15
N THR A 51 11.10 13.62 -6.09
CA THR A 51 11.90 12.39 -6.11
C THR A 51 11.01 11.17 -6.26
N THR A 52 11.33 10.32 -7.23
CA THR A 52 10.89 8.92 -7.23
C THR A 52 11.88 8.15 -6.36
N LEU A 53 11.44 7.65 -5.21
CA LEU A 53 12.30 6.81 -4.35
C LEU A 53 12.56 5.48 -5.09
N SER A 54 13.76 5.32 -5.65
CA SER A 54 14.06 4.25 -6.61
C SER A 54 14.68 2.98 -6.02
N ALA A 55 15.11 2.98 -4.74
CA ALA A 55 15.85 1.83 -4.18
C ALA A 55 15.25 1.21 -2.91
N ALA A 56 14.41 1.93 -2.15
CA ALA A 56 13.88 1.45 -0.87
C ALA A 56 12.45 1.96 -0.60
N ALA A 57 11.64 2.07 -1.65
CA ALA A 57 10.23 2.38 -1.46
C ALA A 57 9.48 1.10 -1.09
N LEU A 58 8.78 1.14 0.05
CA LEU A 58 7.80 0.11 0.41
C LEU A 58 6.70 0.08 -0.66
N LYS A 59 6.59 -1.03 -1.38
CA LYS A 59 5.56 -1.22 -2.40
C LYS A 59 4.31 -1.81 -1.78
N ILE A 60 3.23 -1.03 -1.80
CA ILE A 60 1.94 -1.40 -1.21
C ILE A 60 0.92 -1.57 -2.33
N ALA A 61 0.34 -2.76 -2.42
CA ALA A 61 -0.84 -3.02 -3.24
C ALA A 61 -2.12 -2.85 -2.41
N HIS A 62 -3.16 -2.28 -3.01
CA HIS A 62 -4.51 -2.25 -2.44
C HIS A 62 -5.46 -2.99 -3.37
N VAL A 63 -6.15 -3.98 -2.81
CA VAL A 63 -7.01 -4.92 -3.51
C VAL A 63 -8.42 -4.79 -2.95
N SER A 64 -9.42 -4.65 -3.81
CA SER A 64 -10.83 -4.63 -3.43
C SER A 64 -11.44 -6.00 -3.70
N GLY A 65 -11.89 -6.69 -2.66
CA GLY A 65 -12.35 -8.07 -2.73
C GLY A 65 -11.18 -9.05 -2.92
N GLY A 66 -11.33 -9.96 -3.89
CA GLY A 66 -10.34 -11.01 -4.16
C GLY A 66 -9.15 -10.51 -4.97
N GLY A 67 -8.10 -11.33 -5.08
CA GLY A 67 -6.93 -10.97 -5.87
C GLY A 67 -5.87 -12.05 -5.92
N THR A 68 -4.70 -11.69 -6.42
CA THR A 68 -3.52 -12.56 -6.45
C THR A 68 -2.34 -11.76 -5.93
N LEU A 69 -1.49 -12.41 -5.12
CA LEU A 69 -0.25 -11.82 -4.65
C LEU A 69 0.66 -11.50 -5.84
N ASP A 70 1.13 -10.27 -5.89
CA ASP A 70 2.17 -9.84 -6.80
C ASP A 70 3.50 -9.76 -6.03
N PHE A 71 4.46 -10.58 -6.46
CA PHE A 71 5.78 -10.69 -5.86
C PHE A 71 6.60 -9.40 -5.88
N ALA A 72 6.19 -8.41 -6.67
CA ALA A 72 6.81 -7.10 -6.69
C ALA A 72 6.43 -6.24 -5.48
N ASN A 73 5.35 -6.56 -4.75
CA ASN A 73 4.87 -5.78 -3.61
C ASN A 73 5.37 -6.35 -2.27
N ASP A 74 5.70 -5.46 -1.34
CA ASP A 74 6.12 -5.80 0.01
C ASP A 74 4.92 -5.97 0.95
N PHE A 75 3.83 -5.26 0.65
CA PHE A 75 2.61 -5.22 1.43
C PHE A 75 1.37 -5.29 0.54
N THR A 76 0.39 -6.13 0.90
CA THR A 76 -0.93 -6.17 0.27
C THR A 76 -2.00 -5.83 1.28
N LEU A 77 -2.84 -4.85 0.95
CA LEU A 77 -4.01 -4.43 1.70
C LEU A 77 -5.25 -4.95 0.96
N ILE A 78 -6.08 -5.73 1.65
CA ILE A 78 -7.33 -6.27 1.13
C ILE A 78 -8.49 -5.55 1.81
N ASN A 79 -9.36 -4.95 1.00
CA ASN A 79 -10.61 -4.36 1.46
C ASN A 79 -11.79 -5.15 0.86
N ALA A 80 -12.48 -5.91 1.70
CA ALA A 80 -13.62 -6.73 1.33
C ALA A 80 -14.98 -6.06 1.54
N VAL A 81 -15.03 -4.75 1.85
CA VAL A 81 -16.30 -4.01 2.00
C VAL A 81 -17.16 -4.15 0.76
N GLY A 82 -18.42 -4.53 0.96
CA GLY A 82 -19.42 -4.64 -0.10
C GLY A 82 -19.39 -5.97 -0.85
N PHE A 83 -18.54 -6.91 -0.44
CA PHE A 83 -18.56 -8.30 -0.89
C PHE A 83 -19.30 -9.17 0.13
N THR A 84 -19.88 -10.28 -0.34
CA THR A 84 -20.55 -11.27 0.51
C THR A 84 -20.03 -12.67 0.22
N GLY A 85 -19.99 -13.53 1.23
CA GLY A 85 -19.50 -14.90 1.08
C GLY A 85 -17.98 -15.00 1.06
N ILE A 86 -17.42 -15.96 0.31
CA ILE A 86 -15.98 -16.22 0.30
C ILE A 86 -15.27 -15.30 -0.70
N VAL A 87 -14.25 -14.60 -0.22
CA VAL A 87 -13.36 -13.75 -1.02
C VAL A 87 -11.97 -14.39 -1.02
N ASN A 88 -11.53 -14.90 -2.17
CA ASN A 88 -10.24 -15.57 -2.29
C ASN A 88 -9.14 -14.59 -2.69
N PHE A 89 -8.06 -14.60 -1.92
CA PHE A 89 -6.78 -14.01 -2.25
C PHE A 89 -5.78 -15.12 -2.53
N ILE A 90 -5.24 -15.15 -3.74
CA ILE A 90 -4.47 -16.29 -4.25
C ILE A 90 -2.97 -16.05 -4.06
N LEU A 91 -2.27 -17.00 -3.46
CA LEU A 91 -0.82 -17.09 -3.53
C LEU A 91 -0.46 -17.84 -4.83
N PRO A 92 0.18 -17.19 -5.81
CA PRO A 92 0.50 -17.82 -7.09
C PRO A 92 1.57 -18.89 -6.91
N THR A 93 1.71 -19.79 -7.88
CA THR A 93 2.81 -20.78 -7.93
C THR A 93 4.13 -20.08 -8.23
N PRO A 94 5.06 -19.94 -7.25
CA PRO A 94 6.36 -19.35 -7.51
C PRO A 94 7.24 -20.35 -8.28
N THR A 95 7.92 -19.87 -9.31
CA THR A 95 8.88 -20.67 -10.09
C THR A 95 10.33 -20.19 -9.92
N ASP A 96 10.53 -19.00 -9.35
CA ASP A 96 11.83 -18.37 -9.17
C ASP A 96 12.39 -18.66 -7.76
N PRO A 97 13.52 -19.40 -7.64
CA PRO A 97 14.17 -19.66 -6.35
C PRO A 97 14.63 -18.41 -5.59
N VAL A 98 14.82 -17.26 -6.27
CA VAL A 98 15.19 -15.98 -5.63
C VAL A 98 14.09 -15.45 -4.70
N LEU A 99 12.87 -15.97 -4.82
CA LEU A 99 11.76 -15.63 -3.94
C LEU A 99 11.80 -16.38 -2.60
N ILE A 100 12.62 -17.44 -2.47
CA ILE A 100 12.73 -18.20 -1.23
C ILE A 100 13.26 -17.29 -0.11
N GLY A 101 12.63 -17.35 1.05
CA GLY A 101 12.93 -16.50 2.20
C GLY A 101 12.31 -15.09 2.14
N LYS A 102 11.70 -14.69 1.01
CA LYS A 102 10.96 -13.42 0.97
C LYS A 102 9.71 -13.52 1.83
N VAL A 103 9.45 -12.44 2.58
CA VAL A 103 8.27 -12.29 3.45
C VAL A 103 7.27 -11.35 2.79
N TYR A 104 6.01 -11.76 2.77
CA TYR A 104 4.89 -11.03 2.22
C TYR A 104 3.91 -10.69 3.34
N ASN A 105 3.61 -9.40 3.48
CA ASN A 105 2.64 -8.91 4.45
C ASN A 105 1.27 -8.77 3.78
N ILE A 106 0.26 -9.43 4.32
CA ILE A 106 -1.11 -9.36 3.81
C ILE A 106 -2.02 -8.94 4.95
N LYS A 107 -2.68 -7.79 4.81
CA LYS A 107 -3.61 -7.26 5.80
C LYS A 107 -5.00 -7.14 5.20
N ARG A 108 -6.01 -7.56 5.96
CA ARG A 108 -7.38 -7.15 5.74
C ARG A 108 -7.61 -5.82 6.44
N THR A 109 -8.01 -4.80 5.71
CA THR A 109 -8.15 -3.43 6.23
C THR A 109 -9.54 -3.11 6.75
N ASP A 110 -10.54 -3.88 6.33
CA ASP A 110 -11.94 -3.71 6.74
C ASP A 110 -12.32 -4.61 7.93
N ALA A 111 -13.47 -4.29 8.52
CA ALA A 111 -14.14 -5.07 9.56
C ALA A 111 -15.48 -5.65 9.07
N ASP A 112 -15.60 -5.97 7.77
CA ASP A 112 -16.86 -6.44 7.18
C ASP A 112 -17.07 -7.94 7.40
N SER A 113 -17.83 -8.31 8.43
CA SER A 113 -18.10 -9.72 8.75
C SER A 113 -18.91 -10.47 7.68
N ASN A 114 -19.50 -9.77 6.70
CA ASN A 114 -20.26 -10.41 5.62
C ASN A 114 -19.37 -11.11 4.59
N ALA A 115 -18.07 -10.77 4.56
CA ALA A 115 -17.07 -11.38 3.69
C ALA A 115 -16.08 -12.24 4.50
N ILE A 116 -15.91 -13.49 4.08
CA ILE A 116 -14.89 -14.41 4.59
C ILE A 116 -13.69 -14.35 3.64
N VAL A 117 -12.63 -13.64 4.04
CA VAL A 117 -11.40 -13.56 3.24
C VAL A 117 -10.56 -14.80 3.49
N LYS A 118 -10.25 -15.55 2.43
CA LYS A 118 -9.34 -16.69 2.45
C LYS A 118 -8.08 -16.39 1.66
N ILE A 119 -6.93 -16.71 2.22
CA ILE A 119 -5.67 -16.79 1.48
C ILE A 119 -5.53 -18.23 1.01
N VAL A 120 -5.37 -18.44 -0.29
CA VAL A 120 -5.39 -19.77 -0.93
C VAL A 120 -4.12 -19.98 -1.73
N ALA A 121 -3.40 -21.07 -1.51
CA ALA A 121 -2.27 -21.45 -2.35
C ALA A 121 -2.77 -22.01 -3.68
N ALA A 122 -2.32 -21.44 -4.80
CA ALA A 122 -2.60 -21.98 -6.13
C ALA A 122 -2.00 -23.39 -6.32
N SER A 123 -0.90 -23.67 -5.62
CA SER A 123 -0.23 -24.97 -5.60
C SER A 123 0.53 -25.15 -4.29
N GLY A 124 0.73 -26.40 -3.90
CA GLY A 124 1.46 -26.71 -2.68
C GLY A 124 0.64 -26.43 -1.44
N ILE A 125 1.32 -26.05 -0.36
CA ILE A 125 0.71 -25.88 0.96
C ILE A 125 1.08 -24.54 1.60
N ILE A 126 0.18 -24.05 2.44
CA ILE A 126 0.37 -23.02 3.44
C ILE A 126 0.56 -23.74 4.78
N ASP A 127 1.71 -23.55 5.39
CA ASP A 127 2.12 -24.25 6.60
C ASP A 127 2.08 -25.78 6.42
N VAL A 128 2.13 -26.56 7.52
CA VAL A 128 2.36 -28.01 7.54
C VAL A 128 1.52 -28.80 6.51
N ASN A 129 0.22 -28.53 6.37
CA ASN A 129 -0.67 -29.30 5.48
C ASN A 129 -1.84 -28.49 4.88
N ASP A 130 -2.00 -27.21 5.20
CA ASP A 130 -3.18 -26.47 4.74
C ASP A 130 -2.98 -25.98 3.30
N THR A 131 -4.05 -25.82 2.53
CA THR A 131 -3.99 -25.20 1.19
C THR A 131 -4.63 -23.82 1.17
N GLU A 132 -5.31 -23.47 2.26
CA GLU A 132 -5.99 -22.21 2.47
C GLU A 132 -6.00 -21.83 3.95
N MET A 133 -6.09 -20.55 4.25
CA MET A 133 -6.28 -20.04 5.61
C MET A 133 -7.24 -18.84 5.61
N THR A 134 -8.04 -18.71 6.67
CA THR A 134 -8.91 -17.53 6.84
C THR A 134 -8.12 -16.35 7.41
N LEU A 135 -8.24 -15.20 6.74
CA LEU A 135 -7.77 -13.91 7.20
C LEU A 135 -8.90 -13.18 7.92
N GLY A 136 -8.75 -13.02 9.23
CA GLY A 136 -9.74 -12.35 10.07
C GLY A 136 -9.91 -10.87 9.71
N GLU A 137 -11.03 -10.31 10.16
CA GLU A 137 -11.30 -8.87 10.12
C GLU A 137 -10.16 -8.06 10.73
N ALA A 138 -9.79 -6.95 10.11
CA ALA A 138 -8.70 -6.06 10.51
C ALA A 138 -7.34 -6.74 10.79
N SER A 139 -7.17 -8.01 10.40
CA SER A 139 -6.04 -8.86 10.76
C SER A 139 -4.94 -8.77 9.72
N THR A 140 -3.72 -9.07 10.14
CA THR A 140 -2.53 -9.16 9.28
C THR A 140 -1.88 -10.51 9.43
N VAL A 141 -1.39 -11.05 8.32
CA VAL A 141 -0.54 -12.23 8.30
C VAL A 141 0.77 -11.92 7.59
N GLN A 142 1.82 -12.62 8.02
CA GLN A 142 3.10 -12.65 7.35
C GLN A 142 3.35 -14.06 6.84
N LEU A 143 3.52 -14.18 5.53
CA LEU A 143 3.85 -15.44 4.87
C LEU A 143 5.26 -15.35 4.30
N MET A 144 6.04 -16.41 4.47
CA MET A 144 7.34 -16.56 3.83
C MET A 144 7.28 -17.69 2.82
N LEU A 145 7.91 -17.50 1.66
CA LEU A 145 8.09 -18.61 0.73
C LEU A 145 9.26 -19.49 1.21
N GLU A 146 8.98 -20.72 1.63
CA GLU A 146 9.99 -21.66 2.14
C GLU A 146 10.62 -22.48 0.99
N SER A 147 9.81 -22.90 0.01
CA SER A 147 10.26 -23.67 -1.14
C SER A 147 9.40 -23.42 -2.37
N VAL A 148 9.99 -23.57 -3.56
CA VAL A 148 9.30 -23.50 -4.88
C VAL A 148 9.04 -24.88 -5.48
N ALA A 149 9.68 -25.94 -4.97
CA ALA A 149 9.53 -27.31 -5.47
C ALA A 149 9.85 -28.35 -4.37
N PRO A 150 8.82 -28.97 -3.72
CA PRO A 150 7.41 -28.61 -3.82
C PRO A 150 7.15 -27.20 -3.26
N VAL A 151 6.12 -26.52 -3.77
CA VAL A 151 5.75 -25.18 -3.27
C VAL A 151 5.31 -25.28 -1.81
N ARG A 152 5.96 -24.52 -0.95
CA ARG A 152 5.62 -24.44 0.47
C ARG A 152 5.73 -23.01 0.96
N TRP A 153 4.61 -22.52 1.50
CA TRP A 153 4.51 -21.26 2.21
C TRP A 153 4.57 -21.54 3.70
N LEU A 154 5.19 -20.66 4.47
CA LEU A 154 5.24 -20.73 5.92
C LEU A 154 4.49 -19.53 6.49
N LEU A 155 3.54 -19.78 7.39
CA LEU A 155 2.98 -18.73 8.22
C LEU A 155 4.01 -18.33 9.28
N VAL A 156 4.57 -17.15 9.13
CA VAL A 156 5.57 -16.62 10.08
C VAL A 156 4.88 -16.03 11.29
N TYR A 157 3.82 -15.27 11.07
CA TYR A 157 3.11 -14.58 12.13
C TYR A 157 1.67 -14.18 11.74
N LYS A 158 0.79 -14.05 12.74
CA LYS A 158 -0.59 -13.57 12.61
C LYS A 158 -0.94 -12.65 13.78
N PHE A 159 -1.43 -11.44 13.51
CA PHE A 159 -1.93 -10.47 14.50
C PHE A 159 -3.22 -9.78 14.05
#